data_AF-A0A2V7WKS2-F1
#
_entry.id   AF-A0A2V7WKS2-F1
#
_cell.length_a   1.000
_cell.length_b   1.000
_cell.length_c   1.000
_cell.angle_alpha   90.00
_cell.angle_beta   90.00
_cell.angle_gamma   90.00
#
_symmetry.space_group_name_H-M   'P 1'
#
loop_
_entity.id
_entity.type
_entity.pdbx_description
1 polymer ?
#
loop_
_entity_poly.entity_id
_entity_poly.type
_entity_poly.pdbx_seq_one_letter_code
_entity_poly.pdbx_strand_id
1 'polypeptide(L)' 'MIYTPNLKAEGYPEDRLIAVDLENYITRVLNSDYFGESKKGGLRMWNKIVYERGGLALHSGCKVIPVK' A
#
# COMPACT_ATOMS: atom_id res chain seq x y z
N MET A 1 -0.56 1.35 -9.36
CA MET A 1 -1.18 2.32 -8.42
C MET A 1 -1.70 3.49 -9.22
N ILE A 2 -2.86 4.02 -8.85
CA ILE A 2 -3.49 5.15 -9.53
C ILE A 2 -3.69 6.27 -8.50
N TYR A 3 -3.07 7.43 -8.73
CA TYR A 3 -3.21 8.61 -7.90
C TYR A 3 -4.12 9.63 -8.57
N THR A 4 -5.15 10.06 -7.85
CA THR A 4 -6.07 11.10 -8.26
C THR A 4 -6.26 12.08 -7.10
N PRO A 5 -5.24 12.90 -6.78
CA PRO A 5 -5.22 13.74 -5.58
C PRO A 5 -6.30 14.81 -5.58
N ASN A 6 -6.84 15.17 -6.75
CA ASN A 6 -7.91 16.17 -6.89
C ASN A 6 -9.31 15.55 -7.03
N LEU A 7 -9.42 14.22 -7.00
CA LEU A 7 -10.72 13.53 -7.06
C LEU A 7 -11.22 13.31 -5.63
N LYS A 8 -12.31 13.99 -5.27
CA LYS A 8 -13.01 13.81 -3.99
C LYS A 8 -13.78 12.49 -3.96
N ALA A 9 -13.76 11.83 -2.82
CA ALA A 9 -14.60 10.68 -2.50
C ALA A 9 -15.76 11.14 -1.60
N GLU A 10 -16.79 11.75 -2.21
CA GLU A 10 -17.92 12.30 -1.48
C GLU A 10 -18.60 11.24 -0.59
N GLY A 11 -18.96 11.62 0.63
CA GLY A 11 -19.59 10.73 1.62
C GLY A 11 -18.61 9.87 2.43
N TYR A 12 -17.31 9.92 2.14
CA TYR A 12 -16.26 9.35 2.99
C TYR A 12 -15.67 10.41 3.94
N PRO A 13 -15.08 10.00 5.07
CA PRO A 13 -14.35 10.93 5.94
C PRO A 13 -13.29 11.72 5.17
N GLU A 14 -13.27 13.05 5.39
CA GLU A 14 -12.34 13.98 4.72
C GLU A 14 -12.42 13.94 3.18
N ASP A 15 -13.54 13.49 2.61
CA ASP A 15 -13.70 13.24 1.17
C ASP A 15 -12.57 12.37 0.58
N ARG A 16 -11.95 11.49 1.39
CA ARG A 16 -10.73 10.76 1.04
C ARG A 16 -10.97 9.27 1.02
N LEU A 17 -10.38 8.59 0.04
CA LEU A 17 -10.46 7.13 -0.07
C LEU A 17 -9.15 6.54 -0.57
N ILE A 18 -8.67 5.51 0.14
CA ILE A 18 -7.62 4.61 -0.34
C ILE A 18 -8.26 3.24 -0.55
N ALA A 19 -8.61 2.92 -1.80
CA ALA A 19 -9.25 1.66 -2.16
C ALA A 19 -8.19 0.64 -2.61
N VAL A 20 -8.29 -0.59 -2.10
CA VAL A 20 -7.35 -1.67 -2.34
C VAL A 20 -8.06 -2.81 -3.07
N ASP A 21 -7.73 -3.00 -4.34
CA ASP A 21 -8.17 -4.12 -5.15
C ASP A 21 -7.02 -5.13 -5.24
N LEU A 22 -7.15 -6.19 -4.46
CA LEU A 22 -6.13 -7.23 -4.38
C LEU A 22 -6.13 -8.12 -5.63
N GLU A 23 -7.28 -8.38 -6.25
CA GLU A 23 -7.41 -9.25 -7.42
C GLU A 23 -6.65 -8.68 -8.62
N ASN A 24 -6.86 -7.38 -8.88
CA ASN A 24 -6.20 -6.69 -9.99
C ASN A 24 -4.86 -6.04 -9.60
N TYR A 25 -4.44 -6.18 -8.33
CA TYR A 25 -3.23 -5.55 -7.79
C TYR A 25 -3.20 -4.02 -7.94
N ILE A 26 -4.35 -3.36 -7.71
CA ILE A 26 -4.52 -1.92 -7.86
C ILE A 26 -4.82 -1.27 -6.50
N THR A 27 -4.04 -0.25 -6.15
CA THR A 27 -4.45 0.75 -5.15
C THR A 27 -4.87 2.03 -5.87
N ARG A 28 -6.06 2.54 -5.54
CA ARG A 28 -6.56 3.85 -5.97
C ARG A 28 -6.51 4.82 -4.78
N VAL A 29 -5.91 5.99 -4.99
CA VAL A 29 -5.78 7.04 -3.96
C VAL A 29 -6.54 8.28 -4.41
N LEU A 30 -7.63 8.59 -3.71
CA LEU A 30 -8.50 9.73 -3.95
C LEU A 30 -8.26 10.79 -2.87
N ASN A 31 -8.28 12.06 -3.27
CA ASN A 31 -8.20 13.24 -2.37
C ASN A 31 -7.04 13.20 -1.36
N SER A 32 -5.88 12.71 -1.81
CA SER A 32 -4.65 12.66 -1.01
C SER A 32 -3.44 12.76 -1.92
N ASP A 33 -2.58 13.74 -1.65
CA ASP A 33 -1.27 13.93 -2.25
C ASP A 33 -0.13 13.38 -1.37
N TYR A 34 -0.47 12.81 -0.22
CA TYR A 34 0.51 12.24 0.71
C TYR A 34 1.31 11.11 0.04
N PHE A 35 2.61 11.34 -0.10
CA PHE A 35 3.52 10.40 -0.76
C PHE A 35 3.58 9.04 -0.07
N GLY A 36 3.31 8.96 1.24
CA GLY A 36 3.32 7.70 1.98
C GLY A 36 2.31 6.67 1.48
N GLU A 37 1.25 7.10 0.78
CA GLU A 37 0.30 6.16 0.15
C GLU A 37 0.96 5.33 -0.95
N SER A 38 1.97 5.86 -1.64
CA SER A 38 2.73 5.16 -2.68
C SER A 38 3.50 3.98 -2.11
N LYS A 39 4.20 4.24 -0.99
CA LYS A 39 4.94 3.24 -0.22
C LYS A 39 3.99 2.17 0.32
N LYS A 40 2.92 2.58 1.02
CA LYS A 40 2.03 1.64 1.69
C LYS A 40 1.18 0.84 0.71
N GLY A 41 0.72 1.43 -0.40
CA GLY A 41 0.00 0.68 -1.42
C GLY A 41 0.87 -0.38 -2.09
N GLY A 42 2.13 -0.07 -2.42
CA GLY A 42 3.07 -1.10 -2.92
C GLY A 42 3.30 -2.24 -1.91
N LEU A 43 3.47 -1.91 -0.63
CA LEU A 43 3.65 -2.92 0.43
C LEU A 43 2.44 -3.85 0.60
N ARG A 44 1.21 -3.36 0.43
CA ARG A 44 -0.01 -4.19 0.48
C ARG A 44 -0.02 -5.23 -0.65
N MET A 45 0.35 -4.80 -1.87
CA MET A 45 0.42 -5.70 -3.03
C MET A 45 1.52 -6.73 -2.88
N TRP A 46 2.70 -6.32 -2.41
CA TRP A 46 3.77 -7.25 -2.06
C TRP A 46 3.28 -8.27 -1.03
N ASN A 47 2.66 -7.82 0.07
CA ASN A 47 2.21 -8.70 1.14
C ASN A 47 1.32 -9.84 0.62
N LYS A 48 0.36 -9.51 -0.26
CA LYS A 48 -0.45 -10.52 -0.96
C LYS A 48 0.40 -11.52 -1.74
N ILE A 49 1.30 -11.06 -2.60
CA ILE A 49 2.15 -11.93 -3.44
C ILE A 49 2.99 -12.88 -2.57
N VAL A 50 3.55 -12.39 -1.46
CA VAL A 50 4.34 -13.21 -0.54
C VAL A 50 3.46 -14.23 0.17
N TYR A 51 2.30 -13.83 0.66
CA TYR A 51 1.36 -14.72 1.31
C TYR A 51 0.91 -15.86 0.39
N GLU A 52 0.52 -15.56 -0.85
CA GLU A 52 0.11 -16.55 -1.84
C GLU A 52 1.22 -17.55 -2.20
N ARG A 53 2.49 -17.15 -2.04
CA ARG A 53 3.66 -18.00 -2.27
C ARG A 53 4.12 -18.75 -1.01
N GLY A 54 3.32 -18.75 0.06
CA GLY A 54 3.63 -19.43 1.31
C GLY A 54 4.70 -18.73 2.16
N GLY A 55 4.99 -17.46 1.89
CA GLY A 55 5.95 -16.66 2.65
C GLY A 55 5.32 -15.77 3.71
N LEU A 56 6.19 -15.07 4.47
CA LEU A 56 5.81 -14.09 5.49
C LEU A 56 6.44 -12.72 5.16
N ALA A 57 5.60 -11.70 4.95
CA ALA A 57 6.07 -10.33 4.75
C ALA A 57 6.06 -9.55 6.07
N LEU A 58 7.15 -8.84 6.37
CA LEU A 58 7.35 -8.10 7.61
C LEU A 58 7.55 -6.61 7.36
N HIS A 59 6.99 -5.77 8.24
CA HIS A 59 7.33 -4.35 8.32
C HIS A 59 8.43 -4.17 9.35
N SER A 60 9.66 -4.55 8.99
CA SER A 60 10.81 -4.53 9.88
C SER A 60 12.10 -4.16 9.14
N GLY A 61 13.07 -3.60 9.86
CA GLY A 61 14.44 -3.57 9.38
C GLY A 61 15.03 -4.98 9.36
N CYS A 62 15.88 -5.28 8.38
CA CYS A 62 16.66 -6.52 8.33
C CYS A 62 18.12 -6.16 8.08
N LYS A 63 19.01 -6.63 8.95
CA LYS A 63 20.45 -6.40 8.84
C LYS A 63 21.20 -7.64 9.30
N VAL A 64 22.18 -8.07 8.52
CA VAL A 64 23.13 -9.11 8.92
C VAL A 64 24.27 -8.43 9.69
N ILE A 65 24.50 -8.85 10.93
CA ILE A 65 25.61 -8.38 11.76
C ILE A 65 26.61 -9.53 11.90
N PRO A 66 27.85 -9.39 11.42
CA PRO A 66 28.90 -10.37 11.71
C PRO A 66 29.14 -10.44 13.21
N VAL A 67 29.09 -11.65 13.77
CA VAL A 67 29.46 -11.93 15.16
C VAL A 67 30.74 -12.76 15.19
N LYS A 68 31.60 -12.51 16.17
CA LYS A 68 32.84 -13.27 16.41
C LYS A 68 32.58 -14.40 17.39
#